data_AF-A0A485L6U7-F1
#
_entry.id   AF-A0A485L6U7-F1
#
_cell.length_a   1.000
_cell.length_b   1.000
_cell.length_c   1.000
_cell.angle_alpha   90.00
_cell.angle_beta   90.00
_cell.angle_gamma   90.00
#
_symmetry.space_group_name_H-M   'P 1'
#
loop_
_entity.id
_entity.type
_entity.pdbx_description
1 polymer ?
#
loop_
_entity_poly.entity_id
_entity_poly.type
_entity_poly.pdbx_seq_one_letter_code
_entity_poly.pdbx_strand_id
1 'polypeptide(L)'
;MVRVSSSLSLFVSVAAAAYPTFTIPAFDLNTIDWAATHRLVSSLEANGIVAFQGIPHLATIRRDVLHSATACASSESDLTQFKLLQDGTERRTFSADTRGLPTDIADRCPDYKHAHAAYTKLMDATLAQFGRVLDGSTASSNHTDSLEAMAATGSHLIHNHLYSNPESNTATQEFSFQLHTDRGLGLLSTAPLFFDVSDGQVTEVANPDVNSGLVLELNGRVGHCAS
;
A
#
# COMPACT_ATOMS: atom_id res chain seq x y z
N MET A 1 16.77 -43.81 28.37
CA MET A 1 16.06 -44.52 27.28
C MET A 1 14.57 -44.33 27.52
N VAL A 2 13.95 -43.34 26.87
CA VAL A 2 12.51 -43.10 26.89
C VAL A 2 12.12 -42.81 25.45
N ARG A 3 11.29 -43.69 24.88
CA ARG A 3 10.63 -43.49 23.58
C ARG A 3 9.50 -42.49 23.80
N VAL A 4 9.44 -41.44 22.98
CA VAL A 4 8.22 -40.65 22.80
C VAL A 4 7.88 -40.71 21.32
N SER A 5 6.66 -41.18 21.06
CA SER A 5 6.08 -41.49 19.76
C SER A 5 6.23 -40.35 18.76
N SER A 6 6.72 -40.68 17.56
CA SER A 6 6.58 -39.84 16.38
C SER A 6 5.10 -39.77 15.99
N SER A 7 4.43 -38.69 16.36
CA SER A 7 3.19 -38.28 15.70
C SER A 7 3.56 -37.82 14.28
N LEU A 8 3.13 -38.58 13.27
CA LEU A 8 3.13 -38.09 11.89
C LEU A 8 2.13 -36.93 11.82
N SER A 9 2.63 -35.71 11.85
CA SER A 9 1.86 -34.54 11.43
C SER A 9 1.68 -34.63 9.92
N LEU A 10 0.47 -34.96 9.47
CA LEU A 10 0.05 -34.74 8.10
C LEU A 10 -0.01 -33.24 7.88
N PHE A 11 1.03 -32.69 7.25
CA PHE A 11 0.96 -31.35 6.67
C PHE A 11 -0.01 -31.43 5.50
N VAL A 12 -1.24 -30.96 5.70
CA VAL A 12 -2.11 -30.61 4.59
C VAL A 12 -1.46 -29.40 3.93
N SER A 13 -0.74 -29.61 2.84
CA SER A 13 -0.35 -28.53 1.95
C SER A 13 -1.63 -27.94 1.37
N VAL A 14 -2.12 -26.85 1.97
CA VAL A 14 -3.07 -25.98 1.29
C VAL A 14 -2.31 -25.44 0.09
N ALA A 15 -2.65 -25.94 -1.10
CA ALA A 15 -2.17 -25.34 -2.33
C ALA A 15 -2.64 -23.88 -2.32
N ALA A 16 -1.71 -22.95 -2.07
CA ALA A 16 -1.95 -21.54 -2.30
C ALA A 16 -2.43 -21.41 -3.76
N ALA A 17 -3.58 -20.75 -3.97
CA ALA A 17 -4.07 -20.54 -5.30
C ALA A 17 -3.01 -19.77 -6.09
N ALA A 18 -2.47 -20.41 -7.13
CA ALA A 18 -1.54 -19.76 -8.04
C ALA A 18 -2.33 -18.82 -8.94
N TYR A 19 -2.55 -17.59 -8.46
CA TYR A 19 -3.16 -16.53 -9.25
C TYR A 19 -2.24 -16.18 -10.42
N PRO A 20 -2.79 -15.95 -11.63
CA PRO A 20 -2.00 -15.46 -12.74
C PRO A 20 -1.36 -14.11 -12.35
N THR A 21 -0.10 -13.94 -12.74
CA THR A 21 0.59 -12.67 -12.55
C THR A 21 -0.01 -11.61 -13.47
N PHE A 22 -0.35 -10.46 -12.91
CA PHE A 22 -0.72 -9.27 -13.64
C PHE A 22 0.41 -8.24 -13.55
N THR A 23 0.90 -7.78 -14.70
CA THR A 23 1.85 -6.68 -14.78
C THR A 23 1.08 -5.37 -14.90
N ILE A 24 1.20 -4.52 -13.89
CA ILE A 24 0.57 -3.20 -13.90
C ILE A 24 1.27 -2.31 -14.94
N PRO A 25 0.54 -1.73 -15.91
CA PRO A 25 1.13 -0.79 -16.86
C PRO A 25 1.74 0.43 -16.16
N ALA A 26 3.01 0.73 -16.45
CA ALA A 26 3.76 1.81 -15.80
C ALA A 26 3.98 3.01 -16.74
N PHE A 27 3.85 4.22 -16.19
CA PHE A 27 3.99 5.48 -16.93
C PHE A 27 4.89 6.46 -16.17
N ASP A 28 5.78 7.14 -16.87
CA ASP A 28 6.56 8.25 -16.30
C ASP A 28 5.81 9.55 -16.57
N LEU A 29 5.19 10.10 -15.54
CA LEU A 29 4.37 11.31 -15.65
C LEU A 29 5.18 12.57 -15.99
N ASN A 30 6.51 12.54 -15.82
CA ASN A 30 7.39 13.69 -16.11
C ASN A 30 7.80 13.76 -17.58
N THR A 31 7.74 12.63 -18.28
CA THR A 31 8.18 12.50 -19.69
C THR A 31 7.05 12.00 -20.60
N ILE A 32 5.82 11.92 -20.10
CA ILE A 32 4.68 11.38 -20.82
C ILE A 32 4.33 12.25 -22.03
N ASP A 33 4.22 11.62 -23.20
CA ASP A 33 3.75 12.26 -24.43
C ASP A 33 2.24 12.03 -24.64
N TRP A 34 1.67 12.70 -25.64
CA TRP A 34 0.25 12.60 -25.96
C TRP A 34 -0.24 11.15 -26.16
N ALA A 35 0.53 10.34 -26.90
CA ALA A 35 0.17 8.96 -27.19
C ALA A 35 0.22 8.08 -25.93
N ALA A 36 1.21 8.31 -25.06
CA ALA A 36 1.36 7.63 -23.78
C ALA A 36 0.26 8.04 -22.80
N THR A 37 -0.16 9.31 -22.79
CA THR A 37 -1.32 9.77 -22.01
C THR A 37 -2.60 9.04 -22.41
N HIS A 38 -2.85 8.84 -23.72
CA HIS A 38 -4.01 8.07 -24.17
C HIS A 38 -3.93 6.60 -23.72
N ARG A 39 -2.74 5.99 -23.79
CA ARG A 39 -2.54 4.63 -23.27
C ARG A 39 -2.74 4.54 -21.75
N LEU A 40 -2.34 5.58 -21.01
CA LEU A 40 -2.59 5.67 -19.57
C LEU A 40 -4.10 5.65 -19.30
N VAL A 41 -4.87 6.50 -19.98
CA VAL A 41 -6.33 6.58 -19.81
C VAL A 41 -6.99 5.25 -20.15
N SER A 42 -6.69 4.67 -21.32
CA SER A 42 -7.25 3.37 -21.70
C SER A 42 -6.83 2.24 -20.74
N SER A 43 -5.64 2.31 -20.13
CA SER A 43 -5.21 1.33 -19.13
C SER A 43 -5.99 1.45 -17.82
N LEU A 44 -6.29 2.67 -17.39
CA LEU A 44 -7.15 2.94 -16.24
C LEU A 44 -8.59 2.48 -16.50
N GLU A 45 -9.15 2.77 -17.68
CA GLU A 45 -10.50 2.33 -18.04
C GLU A 45 -10.62 0.80 -18.09
N ALA A 46 -9.59 0.12 -18.60
CA ALA A 46 -9.61 -1.34 -18.76
C ALA A 46 -9.30 -2.11 -17.47
N ASN A 47 -8.44 -1.57 -16.60
CA ASN A 47 -7.89 -2.30 -15.46
C ASN A 47 -8.11 -1.62 -14.11
N GLY A 48 -8.53 -0.35 -14.06
CA GLY A 48 -8.69 0.41 -12.82
C GLY A 48 -7.38 0.70 -12.06
N ILE A 49 -6.22 0.32 -12.61
CA ILE A 49 -4.91 0.49 -11.98
C ILE A 49 -3.81 0.75 -13.00
N VAL A 50 -2.88 1.64 -12.65
CA VAL A 50 -1.61 1.91 -13.34
C VAL A 50 -0.51 2.16 -12.31
N ALA A 51 0.74 2.07 -12.73
CA ALA A 51 1.90 2.40 -11.91
C ALA A 51 2.55 3.69 -12.42
N PHE A 52 3.14 4.46 -11.50
CA PHE A 52 3.97 5.61 -11.84
C PHE A 52 5.44 5.26 -11.62
N GLN A 53 6.28 5.58 -12.60
CA GLN A 53 7.71 5.39 -12.54
C GLN A 53 8.45 6.73 -12.60
N GLY A 54 9.74 6.72 -12.27
CA GLY A 54 10.57 7.93 -12.32
C GLY A 54 10.26 8.96 -11.23
N ILE A 55 9.55 8.58 -10.17
CA ILE A 55 9.22 9.48 -9.05
C ILE A 55 10.49 9.73 -8.20
N PRO A 56 11.03 10.96 -8.17
CA PRO A 56 12.28 11.25 -7.46
C PRO A 56 12.17 10.97 -5.96
N HIS A 57 13.22 10.38 -5.38
CA HIS A 57 13.34 10.09 -3.94
C HIS A 57 12.28 9.15 -3.34
N LEU A 58 11.35 8.60 -4.14
CA LEU A 58 10.28 7.73 -3.66
C LEU A 58 10.80 6.56 -2.83
N ALA A 59 11.86 5.88 -3.29
CA ALA A 59 12.42 4.73 -2.59
C ALA A 59 12.88 5.09 -1.17
N THR A 60 13.61 6.19 -1.01
CA THR A 60 14.10 6.67 0.30
C THR A 60 12.95 7.12 1.18
N ILE A 61 12.06 7.98 0.67
CA ILE A 61 10.93 8.53 1.44
C ILE A 61 9.97 7.41 1.88
N ARG A 62 9.69 6.44 1.00
CA ARG A 62 8.90 5.24 1.31
C ARG A 62 9.53 4.42 2.42
N ARG A 63 10.84 4.17 2.35
CA ARG A 63 11.55 3.45 3.39
C ARG A 63 11.48 4.19 4.71
N ASP A 64 11.78 5.48 4.72
CA ASP A 64 11.86 6.27 5.94
C ASP A 64 10.47 6.36 6.62
N VAL A 65 9.37 6.52 5.88
CA VAL A 65 8.02 6.56 6.46
C VAL A 65 7.57 5.20 6.99
N LEU A 66 7.85 4.10 6.26
CA LEU A 66 7.44 2.76 6.69
C LEU A 66 8.29 2.25 7.86
N HIS A 67 9.59 2.55 7.87
CA HIS A 67 10.49 2.21 8.98
C HIS A 67 10.11 2.98 10.25
N SER A 68 9.95 4.30 10.17
CA SER A 68 9.59 5.12 11.32
C SER A 68 8.17 4.83 11.85
N ALA A 69 7.22 4.52 10.97
CA ALA A 69 5.90 4.03 11.38
C ALA A 69 6.00 2.69 12.12
N THR A 70 6.82 1.76 11.62
CA THR A 70 7.06 0.46 12.28
C THR A 70 7.68 0.63 13.65
N ALA A 71 8.68 1.50 13.77
CA ALA A 71 9.31 1.81 15.06
C ALA A 71 8.28 2.39 16.04
N CYS A 72 7.52 3.39 15.60
CA CYS A 72 6.47 4.03 16.42
C CYS A 72 5.41 3.02 16.87
N ALA A 73 4.88 2.20 15.97
CA ALA A 73 3.85 1.21 16.29
C ALA A 73 4.34 0.10 17.24
N SER A 74 5.65 -0.18 17.23
CA SER A 74 6.28 -1.19 18.08
C SER A 74 6.51 -0.66 19.51
N SER A 75 6.91 0.60 19.65
CA SER A 75 7.11 1.23 20.97
C SER A 75 5.82 1.77 21.58
N GLU A 76 4.88 2.24 20.75
CA GLU A 76 3.68 2.99 21.15
C GLU A 76 2.41 2.35 20.56
N SER A 77 2.16 1.10 20.94
CA SER A 77 1.07 0.30 20.36
C SER A 77 -0.33 0.91 20.49
N ASP A 78 -0.55 1.70 21.55
CA ASP A 78 -1.81 2.38 21.86
C ASP A 78 -2.18 3.49 20.87
N LEU A 79 -1.21 3.97 20.09
CA LEU A 79 -1.41 5.01 19.07
C LEU A 79 -1.98 4.49 17.74
N THR A 80 -2.13 3.17 17.60
CA THR A 80 -2.58 2.55 16.35
C THR A 80 -3.99 1.99 16.47
N GLN A 81 -4.73 2.03 15.36
CA GLN A 81 -5.98 1.28 15.24
C GLN A 81 -5.65 -0.19 14.99
N PHE A 82 -6.03 -1.06 15.93
CA PHE A 82 -5.84 -2.50 15.83
C PHE A 82 -7.05 -3.20 15.19
N LYS A 83 -6.79 -4.16 14.31
CA LYS A 83 -7.79 -5.08 13.76
C LYS A 83 -7.19 -6.47 13.59
N LEU A 84 -7.85 -7.48 14.15
CA LEU A 84 -7.57 -8.88 13.83
C LEU A 84 -8.36 -9.28 12.58
N LEU A 85 -7.67 -9.81 11.56
CA LEU A 85 -8.26 -10.25 10.31
C LEU A 85 -8.75 -11.71 10.40
N GLN A 86 -9.45 -12.16 9.37
CA GLN A 86 -10.16 -13.45 9.39
C GLN A 86 -9.23 -14.66 9.41
N ASP A 87 -8.02 -14.49 8.89
CA ASP A 87 -6.93 -15.47 8.90
C ASP A 87 -6.03 -15.37 10.15
N GLY A 88 -6.37 -14.46 11.08
CA GLY A 88 -5.57 -14.16 12.26
C GLY A 88 -4.44 -13.16 12.03
N THR A 89 -4.28 -12.63 10.81
CA THR A 89 -3.33 -11.53 10.56
C THR A 89 -3.72 -10.32 11.40
N GLU A 90 -2.76 -9.77 12.14
CA GLU A 90 -2.98 -8.53 12.86
C GLU A 90 -2.68 -7.34 11.95
N ARG A 91 -3.56 -6.35 11.96
CA ARG A 91 -3.35 -5.07 11.27
C ARG A 91 -3.35 -3.94 12.27
N ARG A 92 -2.27 -3.16 12.27
CA ARG A 92 -2.18 -1.86 12.95
C ARG A 92 -2.21 -0.76 11.91
N THR A 93 -2.95 0.31 12.18
CA THR A 93 -3.12 1.43 11.24
C THR A 93 -2.88 2.76 11.93
N PHE A 94 -2.00 3.57 11.33
CA PHE A 94 -2.03 5.01 11.54
C PHE A 94 -2.89 5.65 10.45
N SER A 95 -3.83 6.49 10.86
CA SER A 95 -4.65 7.29 9.96
C SER A 95 -4.40 8.76 10.23
N ALA A 96 -4.03 9.49 9.19
CA ALA A 96 -3.84 10.93 9.24
C ALA A 96 -4.40 11.56 7.98
N ASP A 97 -4.75 12.83 8.06
CA ASP A 97 -4.99 13.63 6.85
C ASP A 97 -3.71 14.35 6.43
N THR A 98 -3.74 15.05 5.30
CA THR A 98 -2.57 15.74 4.76
C THR A 98 -2.13 16.97 5.56
N ARG A 99 -2.91 17.42 6.56
CA ARG A 99 -2.50 18.46 7.52
C ARG A 99 -1.50 17.94 8.54
N GLY A 100 -1.37 16.61 8.66
CA GLY A 100 -0.33 15.95 9.44
C GLY A 100 -0.87 14.92 10.42
N LEU A 101 0.06 14.32 11.17
CA LEU A 101 -0.26 13.35 12.22
C LEU A 101 -1.02 14.02 13.39
N PRO A 102 -1.92 13.28 14.07
CA PRO A 102 -2.42 13.62 15.38
C PRO A 102 -1.30 14.02 16.36
N THR A 103 -1.57 14.98 17.26
CA THR A 103 -0.54 15.59 18.13
C THR A 103 0.13 14.59 19.06
N ASP A 104 -0.61 13.64 19.58
CA ASP A 104 -0.09 12.55 20.42
C ASP A 104 0.92 11.67 19.69
N ILE A 105 0.64 11.32 18.42
CA ILE A 105 1.58 10.61 17.56
C ILE A 105 2.77 11.51 17.21
N ALA A 106 2.53 12.76 16.86
CA ALA A 106 3.55 13.70 16.46
C ALA A 106 4.58 13.98 17.57
N ASP A 107 4.15 13.98 18.83
CA ASP A 107 5.00 14.26 20.00
C ASP A 107 5.76 13.01 20.47
N ARG A 108 5.14 11.83 20.42
CA ARG A 108 5.77 10.56 20.83
C ARG A 108 6.65 9.93 19.75
N CYS A 109 6.38 10.23 18.48
CA CYS A 109 7.07 9.66 17.32
C CYS A 109 7.59 10.76 16.37
N PRO A 110 8.58 11.57 16.78
CA PRO A 110 9.06 12.72 16.00
C PRO A 110 9.68 12.32 14.65
N ASP A 111 10.36 11.16 14.58
CA ASP A 111 10.92 10.66 13.32
C ASP A 111 9.81 10.29 12.33
N TYR A 112 8.75 9.65 12.82
CA TYR A 112 7.58 9.32 11.99
C TYR A 112 6.85 10.57 11.52
N LYS A 113 6.72 11.60 12.37
CA LYS A 113 6.19 12.91 11.96
C LYS A 113 6.98 13.51 10.80
N HIS A 114 8.30 13.49 10.87
CA HIS A 114 9.14 14.03 9.79
C HIS A 114 8.98 13.23 8.49
N ALA A 115 9.05 11.91 8.58
CA ALA A 115 8.94 11.03 7.43
C ALA A 115 7.53 11.08 6.80
N HIS A 116 6.47 11.14 7.61
CA HIS A 116 5.10 11.31 7.15
C HIS A 116 4.94 12.62 6.37
N ALA A 117 5.48 13.74 6.86
CA ALA A 117 5.40 15.02 6.15
C ALA A 117 6.11 14.97 4.78
N ALA A 118 7.27 14.31 4.70
CA ALA A 118 7.98 14.11 3.44
C ALA A 118 7.18 13.23 2.47
N TYR A 119 6.58 12.15 2.97
CA TYR A 119 5.72 11.25 2.20
C TYR A 119 4.46 11.95 1.69
N THR A 120 3.75 12.71 2.54
CA THR A 120 2.60 13.52 2.17
C THR A 120 2.93 14.46 1.02
N LYS A 121 4.02 15.22 1.15
CA LYS A 121 4.45 16.15 0.09
C LYS A 121 4.73 15.44 -1.23
N LEU A 122 5.36 14.27 -1.18
CA LEU A 122 5.65 13.48 -2.38
C LEU A 122 4.35 12.98 -3.05
N MET A 123 3.40 12.46 -2.26
CA MET A 123 2.13 11.95 -2.75
C MET A 123 1.26 13.06 -3.34
N ASP A 124 1.15 14.20 -2.66
CA ASP A 124 0.39 15.36 -3.17
C ASP A 124 1.00 15.88 -4.48
N ALA A 125 2.33 15.98 -4.58
CA ALA A 125 2.99 16.40 -5.81
C ALA A 125 2.76 15.40 -6.97
N THR A 126 2.80 14.09 -6.66
CA THR A 126 2.54 13.02 -7.63
C THR A 126 1.09 13.05 -8.11
N LEU A 127 0.14 13.20 -7.18
CA LEU A 127 -1.28 13.31 -7.49
C LEU A 127 -1.60 14.56 -8.30
N ALA A 128 -0.99 15.71 -7.98
CA ALA A 128 -1.16 16.93 -8.77
C ALA A 128 -0.60 16.76 -10.19
N GLN A 129 0.56 16.11 -10.36
CA GLN A 129 1.12 15.81 -11.68
C GLN A 129 0.22 14.86 -12.47
N PHE A 130 -0.31 13.84 -11.82
CA PHE A 130 -1.27 12.93 -12.44
C PHE A 130 -2.55 13.66 -12.87
N GLY A 131 -3.08 14.55 -12.03
CA GLY A 131 -4.20 15.43 -12.35
C GLY A 131 -3.94 16.26 -13.60
N ARG A 132 -2.78 16.93 -13.69
CA ARG A 132 -2.38 17.71 -14.89
C ARG A 132 -2.34 16.88 -16.16
N VAL A 133 -1.78 15.67 -16.07
CA VAL A 133 -1.69 14.74 -17.22
C VAL A 133 -3.08 14.34 -17.70
N LEU A 134 -4.01 14.04 -16.79
CA LEU A 134 -5.38 13.67 -17.14
C LEU A 134 -6.20 14.85 -17.64
N ASP A 135 -6.08 16.03 -17.03
CA ASP A 135 -6.76 17.24 -17.49
C ASP A 135 -6.32 17.59 -18.91
N GLY A 136 -5.03 17.49 -19.20
CA GLY A 136 -4.47 17.67 -20.53
C GLY A 136 -4.89 16.61 -21.55
N SER A 137 -5.43 15.46 -21.13
CA SER A 137 -5.90 14.42 -22.04
C SER A 137 -7.27 14.73 -22.67
N THR A 138 -8.02 15.66 -22.09
CA THR A 138 -9.36 16.02 -22.56
C THR A 138 -9.30 17.24 -23.48
N ALA A 139 -10.11 17.23 -24.55
CA ALA A 139 -10.21 18.36 -25.48
C ALA A 139 -11.04 19.55 -24.92
N SER A 140 -11.59 19.42 -23.71
CA SER A 140 -12.47 20.42 -23.09
C SER A 140 -11.64 21.48 -22.36
N SER A 141 -11.74 22.73 -22.81
CA SER A 141 -11.15 23.90 -22.14
C SER A 141 -11.95 24.42 -20.95
N ASN A 142 -13.03 23.73 -20.55
CA ASN A 142 -13.84 24.09 -19.37
C ASN A 142 -13.33 23.32 -18.15
N HIS A 143 -12.54 23.99 -17.32
CA HIS A 143 -11.86 23.41 -16.15
C HIS A 143 -12.76 23.14 -14.93
N THR A 144 -14.08 23.02 -15.10
CA THR A 144 -14.97 22.68 -13.97
C THR A 144 -14.74 21.27 -13.44
N ASP A 145 -14.13 20.41 -14.26
CA ASP A 145 -13.93 18.99 -13.98
C ASP A 145 -12.43 18.64 -13.83
N SER A 146 -11.59 19.65 -13.53
CA SER A 146 -10.13 19.47 -13.41
C SER A 146 -9.78 18.55 -12.24
N LEU A 147 -9.15 17.42 -12.54
CA LEU A 147 -8.65 16.49 -11.54
C LEU A 147 -7.50 17.09 -10.73
N GLU A 148 -6.66 17.95 -11.33
CA GLU A 148 -5.66 18.69 -10.57
C GLU A 148 -6.32 19.58 -9.51
N ALA A 149 -7.37 20.32 -9.87
CA ALA A 149 -8.08 21.20 -8.94
C ALA A 149 -8.82 20.41 -7.84
N MET A 150 -9.42 19.26 -8.21
CA MET A 150 -10.05 18.35 -7.24
C MET A 150 -9.03 17.76 -6.27
N ALA A 151 -7.86 17.35 -6.77
CA ALA A 151 -6.76 16.88 -5.93
C ALA A 151 -6.20 17.99 -5.03
N ALA A 152 -6.17 19.24 -5.49
CA ALA A 152 -5.66 20.34 -4.66
C ALA A 152 -6.61 20.73 -3.52
N THR A 153 -7.92 20.53 -3.70
CA THR A 153 -8.96 20.96 -2.74
C THR A 153 -9.64 19.80 -2.01
N GLY A 154 -9.32 18.56 -2.38
CA GLY A 154 -9.88 17.34 -1.83
C GLY A 154 -9.49 17.07 -0.38
N SER A 155 -10.31 16.27 0.31
CA SER A 155 -9.95 15.70 1.60
C SER A 155 -9.12 14.44 1.38
N HIS A 156 -7.85 14.49 1.79
CA HIS A 156 -6.90 13.40 1.59
C HIS A 156 -6.66 12.67 2.91
N LEU A 157 -6.67 11.34 2.85
CA LEU A 157 -6.33 10.47 3.97
C LEU A 157 -5.11 9.64 3.61
N ILE A 158 -4.19 9.53 4.54
CA ILE A 158 -2.99 8.71 4.47
C ILE A 158 -3.10 7.62 5.52
N HIS A 159 -3.06 6.38 5.06
CA HIS A 159 -3.03 5.21 5.92
C HIS A 159 -1.67 4.53 5.82
N ASN A 160 -1.03 4.31 6.98
CA ASN A 160 0.09 3.39 7.09
C ASN A 160 -0.43 2.12 7.75
N HIS A 161 -0.49 1.04 6.98
CA HIS A 161 -0.93 -0.28 7.46
C HIS A 161 0.29 -1.16 7.73
N LEU A 162 0.35 -1.69 8.95
CA LEU A 162 1.34 -2.66 9.37
C LEU A 162 0.63 -3.99 9.57
N TYR A 163 1.11 -5.03 8.89
CA TYR A 163 0.56 -6.36 8.96
C TYR A 163 1.57 -7.29 9.62
N SER A 164 1.14 -8.08 10.59
CA SER A 164 1.95 -9.15 11.19
C SER A 164 1.24 -10.49 11.06
N ASN A 165 2.05 -11.52 10.78
CA ASN A 165 1.58 -12.89 10.62
C ASN A 165 0.88 -13.38 11.89
N PRO A 166 -0.14 -14.25 11.75
CA PRO A 166 -0.77 -14.88 12.91
C PRO A 166 0.22 -15.71 13.72
N GLU A 167 0.10 -15.70 15.05
CA GLU A 167 0.89 -16.57 15.94
C GLU A 167 0.62 -18.07 15.72
N SER A 168 -0.54 -18.40 15.15
CA SER A 168 -0.89 -19.77 14.78
C SER A 168 -1.58 -19.83 13.43
N ASN A 169 -1.08 -20.69 12.54
CA ASN A 169 -1.64 -20.86 11.21
C ASN A 169 -2.92 -21.72 11.28
N THR A 170 -4.00 -21.09 11.70
CA THR A 170 -5.35 -21.68 11.78
C THR A 170 -6.27 -21.18 10.68
N ALA A 171 -5.72 -20.40 9.73
CA ALA A 171 -6.48 -19.77 8.67
C ALA A 171 -7.14 -20.82 7.77
N THR A 172 -8.47 -20.81 7.72
CA THR A 172 -9.27 -21.60 6.79
C THR A 172 -9.69 -20.80 5.55
N GLN A 173 -9.27 -19.54 5.47
CA GLN A 173 -9.65 -18.60 4.42
C GLN A 173 -8.48 -18.26 3.51
N GLU A 174 -8.81 -18.00 2.26
CA GLU A 174 -7.85 -17.73 1.20
C GLU A 174 -7.26 -16.32 1.26
N PHE A 175 -8.05 -15.33 1.72
CA PHE A 175 -7.62 -13.93 1.83
C PHE A 175 -7.72 -13.42 3.26
N SER A 176 -6.68 -12.73 3.73
CA SER A 176 -6.69 -11.99 5.00
C SER A 176 -7.73 -10.86 4.98
N PHE A 177 -7.91 -10.23 3.82
CA PHE A 177 -8.88 -9.17 3.60
C PHE A 177 -9.73 -9.49 2.37
N GLN A 178 -11.06 -9.37 2.50
CA GLN A 178 -11.96 -9.64 1.40
C GLN A 178 -11.76 -8.63 0.25
N LEU A 179 -11.97 -9.07 -0.99
CA LEU A 179 -11.99 -8.19 -2.16
C LEU A 179 -13.01 -7.07 -1.93
N HIS A 180 -12.58 -5.83 -2.14
CA HIS A 180 -13.38 -4.63 -1.93
C HIS A 180 -12.87 -3.49 -2.80
N THR A 181 -13.67 -2.43 -2.89
CA THR A 181 -13.28 -1.16 -3.47
C THR A 181 -13.17 -0.10 -2.37
N ASP A 182 -12.18 0.78 -2.48
CA ASP A 182 -12.09 1.94 -1.61
C ASP A 182 -13.19 2.96 -1.90
N ARG A 183 -13.48 3.78 -0.88
CA ARG A 183 -14.39 4.92 -1.00
C ARG A 183 -13.58 6.18 -1.24
N GLY A 184 -13.79 6.83 -2.38
CA GLY A 184 -13.07 8.05 -2.75
C GLY A 184 -12.97 8.19 -4.26
N LEU A 185 -12.22 9.19 -4.72
CA LEU A 185 -11.95 9.39 -6.14
C LEU A 185 -10.86 8.45 -6.66
N GLY A 186 -9.89 8.09 -5.82
CA GLY A 186 -8.82 7.17 -6.17
C GLY A 186 -7.90 6.90 -4.97
N LEU A 187 -6.99 5.94 -5.15
CA LEU A 187 -5.98 5.56 -4.16
C LEU A 187 -4.59 5.65 -4.81
N LEU A 188 -3.66 6.33 -4.14
CA LEU A 188 -2.23 6.21 -4.42
C LEU A 188 -1.62 5.35 -3.32
N SER A 189 -0.92 4.29 -3.73
CA SER A 189 -0.21 3.39 -2.82
C SER A 189 1.21 3.17 -3.30
N THR A 190 2.07 2.74 -2.39
CA THR A 190 3.43 2.31 -2.71
C THR A 190 3.57 0.82 -2.44
N ALA A 191 4.54 0.18 -3.10
CA ALA A 191 4.86 -1.21 -2.81
C ALA A 191 5.21 -1.37 -1.32
N PRO A 192 4.82 -2.48 -0.67
CA PRO A 192 5.13 -2.71 0.73
C PRO A 192 6.64 -2.84 0.95
N LEU A 193 7.04 -2.68 2.22
CA LEU A 193 8.34 -3.09 2.75
C LEU A 193 8.10 -4.04 3.91
N PHE A 194 9.08 -4.90 4.17
CA PHE A 194 9.01 -5.91 5.21
C PHE A 194 10.05 -5.60 6.27
N PHE A 195 9.66 -5.74 7.53
CA PHE A 195 10.52 -5.42 8.66
C PHE A 195 10.45 -6.52 9.70
N ASP A 196 11.59 -6.80 10.32
CA ASP A 196 11.69 -7.55 11.56
C ASP A 196 11.86 -6.56 12.73
N VAL A 197 11.26 -6.90 13.87
CA VAL A 197 11.31 -6.10 15.10
C VAL A 197 11.84 -6.97 16.22
N SER A 198 13.11 -6.74 16.59
CA SER A 198 13.81 -7.45 17.64
C SER A 198 14.34 -6.45 18.66
N ASP A 199 14.02 -6.63 19.94
CA ASP A 199 14.49 -5.76 21.04
C ASP A 199 14.25 -4.26 20.78
N GLY A 200 13.14 -3.92 20.13
CA GLY A 200 12.77 -2.55 19.75
C GLY A 200 13.55 -1.98 18.55
N GLN A 201 14.44 -2.76 17.93
CA GLN A 201 15.13 -2.39 16.70
C GLN A 201 14.35 -2.87 15.49
N VAL A 202 14.12 -1.96 14.54
CA VAL A 202 13.43 -2.23 13.28
C VAL A 202 14.46 -2.44 12.18
N THR A 203 14.46 -3.62 11.57
CA THR A 203 15.37 -3.99 10.49
C THR A 203 14.57 -4.35 9.24
N GLU A 204 14.87 -3.72 8.11
CA GLU A 204 14.26 -4.10 6.82
C GLU A 204 14.74 -5.50 6.40
N VAL A 205 13.81 -6.34 5.96
CA VAL A 205 14.07 -7.73 5.54
C VAL A 205 13.48 -7.98 4.14
N ALA A 206 13.93 -9.06 3.49
CA ALA A 206 13.31 -9.51 2.25
C ALA A 206 11.86 -9.98 2.48
N ASN A 207 11.04 -9.96 1.43
CA ASN A 207 9.67 -10.50 1.49
C ASN A 207 9.70 -11.96 2.01
N PRO A 208 9.12 -12.22 3.19
CA PRO A 208 9.15 -13.56 3.79
C PRO A 208 8.22 -14.55 3.07
N ASP A 209 7.26 -14.07 2.28
CA ASP A 209 6.35 -14.91 1.49
C ASP A 209 6.11 -14.31 0.10
N VAL A 210 6.70 -14.94 -0.91
CA VAL A 210 6.56 -14.56 -2.33
C VAL A 210 5.11 -14.67 -2.85
N ASN A 211 4.23 -15.34 -2.12
CA ASN A 211 2.81 -15.45 -2.45
C ASN A 211 1.96 -14.40 -1.73
N SER A 212 2.56 -13.61 -0.83
CA SER A 212 1.91 -12.48 -0.18
C SER A 212 2.03 -11.23 -1.05
N GLY A 213 0.94 -10.47 -1.16
CA GLY A 213 0.93 -9.27 -1.98
C GLY A 213 -0.47 -8.78 -2.32
N LEU A 214 -0.52 -7.81 -3.24
CA LEU A 214 -1.76 -7.24 -3.72
C LEU A 214 -2.42 -8.19 -4.71
N VAL A 215 -3.62 -8.65 -4.35
CA VAL A 215 -4.50 -9.41 -5.23
C VAL A 215 -5.57 -8.47 -5.78
N LEU A 216 -5.78 -8.49 -7.10
CA LEU A 216 -6.77 -7.68 -7.80
C LEU A 216 -7.76 -8.57 -8.54
N GLU A 217 -9.03 -8.16 -8.56
CA GLU A 217 -10.02 -8.69 -9.48
C GLU A 217 -10.20 -7.73 -10.67
N LEU A 218 -9.76 -8.18 -11.84
CA LEU A 218 -9.83 -7.41 -13.09
C LEU A 218 -10.75 -8.15 -14.07
N ASN A 219 -11.84 -7.50 -14.50
CA ASN A 219 -12.81 -8.08 -15.42
C ASN A 219 -13.33 -9.46 -14.97
N GLY A 220 -13.59 -9.62 -13.67
CA GLY A 220 -14.04 -10.88 -13.06
C GLY A 220 -12.98 -11.97 -12.96
N ARG A 221 -11.70 -11.63 -13.11
CA ARG A 221 -10.55 -12.54 -12.96
C ARG A 221 -9.63 -12.05 -11.87
N VAL A 222 -9.33 -12.93 -10.92
CA VAL A 222 -8.41 -12.65 -9.83
C VAL A 222 -6.97 -12.89 -10.29
N GLY A 223 -6.08 -11.95 -10.01
CA GLY A 223 -4.66 -11.99 -10.36
C GLY A 223 -3.78 -11.39 -9.26
N HIS A 224 -2.53 -11.84 -9.16
CA HIS A 224 -1.55 -11.28 -8.24
C HIS A 224 -0.68 -10.24 -8.95
N CYS A 225 -0.49 -9.08 -8.34
CA CYS A 225 0.41 -8.06 -8.87
C CYS A 225 1.86 -8.49 -8.62
N ALA A 226 2.65 -8.67 -9.67
CA ALA A 226 4.09 -8.83 -9.49
C ALA A 226 4.67 -7.53 -8.91
N SER A 227 5.36 -7.67 -7.78
CA SER A 227 6.23 -6.64 -7.18
C SER A 227 7.48 -6.41 -8.01
#